data_AF-A0A256XJA0-F1
#
_entry.id   AF-A0A256XJA0-F1
#
_cell.length_a   1.000
_cell.length_b   1.000
_cell.length_c   1.000
_cell.angle_alpha   90.00
_cell.angle_beta   90.00
_cell.angle_gamma   90.00
#
_symmetry.space_group_name_H-M   'P 1'
#
loop_
_entity.id
_entity.type
_entity.pdbx_description
1 polymer ?
#
loop_
_entity_poly.entity_id
_entity_poly.type
_entity_poly.pdbx_seq_one_letter_code
_entity_poly.pdbx_strand_id
1 'polypeptide(L)' 'MRTTIELNDTIYKKIIKTNGKRNISNTINDVLYRYFFKSNKKDMFGVDSWLKKKGTGDIRDEYDRDI' A
#
# COMPACT_ATOMS: atom_id res chain seq x y z
N MET A 1 -9.99 8.15 8.25
CA MET A 1 -10.54 9.11 7.25
C MET A 1 -11.72 8.44 6.54
N ARG A 2 -12.83 9.16 6.35
CA ARG A 2 -13.98 8.65 5.58
C ARG A 2 -13.95 9.27 4.20
N THR A 3 -14.14 8.44 3.17
CA THR A 3 -14.13 8.87 1.78
C THR A 3 -15.42 8.42 1.14
N THR A 4 -16.07 9.34 0.42
CA THR A 4 -17.26 9.04 -0.37
C THR A 4 -16.83 8.86 -1.82
N ILE A 5 -17.29 7.77 -2.44
CA ILE A 5 -16.99 7.45 -3.84
C ILE A 5 -18.28 7.05 -4.54
N GLU A 6 -18.40 7.39 -5.81
CA GLU A 6 -19.45 6.86 -6.68
C GLU A 6 -18.97 5.52 -7.25
N LEU A 7 -19.85 4.51 -7.19
CA LEU A 7 -19.55 3.17 -7.68
C LEU A 7 -20.63 2.77 -8.68
N ASN A 8 -20.23 2.13 -9.77
CA ASN A 8 -21.19 1.55 -10.71
C ASN A 8 -22.05 0.49 -10.02
N ASP A 9 -23.38 0.59 -10.19
CA ASP A 9 -24.37 -0.31 -9.58
C ASP A 9 -24.11 -1.79 -9.86
N THR A 10 -23.60 -2.12 -11.04
CA THR A 10 -23.28 -3.50 -11.42
C THR A 10 -22.14 -4.04 -10.57
N ILE A 11 -21.12 -3.22 -10.34
CA ILE A 11 -19.96 -3.57 -9.49
C ILE A 11 -20.41 -3.67 -8.04
N TYR A 12 -21.24 -2.74 -7.56
CA TYR A 12 -21.80 -2.76 -6.22
C TYR A 12 -22.56 -4.06 -5.93
N LYS A 13 -23.47 -4.45 -6.82
CA LYS A 13 -24.24 -5.70 -6.72
C LYS A 13 -23.32 -6.93 -6.71
N LYS A 14 -22.28 -6.94 -7.53
CA LYS A 14 -21.30 -8.03 -7.59
C LYS A 14 -20.50 -8.15 -6.28
N ILE A 15 -20.03 -7.03 -5.73
CA ILE A 15 -19.29 -7.03 -4.45
C ILE A 15 -20.18 -7.51 -3.30
N ILE A 16 -21.45 -7.07 -3.24
CA ILE A 16 -22.38 -7.54 -2.21
C ILE A 16 -22.62 -9.04 -2.31
N LYS A 17 -22.81 -9.55 -3.53
CA LYS A 17 -23.07 -10.98 -3.76
C LYS A 17 -21.91 -11.85 -3.27
N THR A 18 -20.67 -11.40 -3.45
CA THR A 18 -19.48 -12.20 -3.12
C THR A 18 -19.02 -12.01 -1.67
N ASN A 19 -19.04 -10.78 -1.16
CA ASN A 19 -18.38 -10.43 0.11
C ASN A 19 -19.36 -9.97 1.20
N GLY A 20 -20.64 -9.88 0.88
CA GLY A 20 -21.68 -9.38 1.79
C GLY A 20 -21.62 -7.86 1.99
N LYS A 21 -22.72 -7.29 2.50
CA LYS A 21 -22.90 -5.84 2.63
C LYS A 21 -21.99 -5.18 3.67
N ARG A 22 -21.49 -5.97 4.64
CA ARG A 22 -20.76 -5.47 5.82
C ARG A 22 -19.29 -5.14 5.54
N ASN A 23 -18.70 -5.67 4.46
CA ASN A 23 -17.26 -5.59 4.17
C ASN A 23 -16.92 -4.89 2.84
N ILE A 24 -17.83 -4.05 2.34
CA ILE A 24 -17.66 -3.38 1.04
C ILE A 24 -16.44 -2.46 1.04
N SER A 25 -16.29 -1.60 2.05
CA SER A 25 -15.17 -0.66 2.13
C SER A 25 -13.81 -1.37 2.19
N ASN A 26 -13.72 -2.46 2.96
CA ASN A 26 -12.49 -3.27 3.04
C ASN A 26 -12.15 -3.93 1.70
N THR A 27 -13.18 -4.44 1.00
CA THR A 27 -13.00 -5.06 -0.31
C THR A 27 -12.52 -4.05 -1.34
N ILE A 28 -13.12 -2.86 -1.37
CA ILE A 28 -12.71 -1.79 -2.29
C ILE A 28 -11.27 -1.36 -2.00
N ASN A 29 -10.93 -1.16 -0.73
CA ASN A 29 -9.57 -0.79 -0.34
C ASN A 29 -8.53 -1.87 -0.71
N ASP A 30 -8.82 -3.15 -0.51
CA ASP A 30 -7.90 -4.23 -0.91
C ASP A 30 -7.73 -4.29 -2.44
N VAL A 31 -8.81 -4.12 -3.21
CA VAL A 31 -8.75 -4.09 -4.68
C VAL A 31 -7.91 -2.90 -5.17
N LEU A 32 -8.16 -1.70 -4.65
CA LEU A 32 -7.39 -0.51 -5.00
C LEU A 32 -5.93 -0.64 -4.58
N TYR A 33 -5.69 -1.15 -3.37
CA TYR A 33 -4.34 -1.41 -2.88
C TYR A 33 -3.59 -2.38 -3.79
N ARG A 34 -4.22 -3.48 -4.19
CA ARG A 34 -3.60 -4.42 -5.13
C ARG A 34 -3.36 -3.80 -6.49
N TYR A 35 -4.31 -3.01 -7.00
CA TYR A 35 -4.15 -2.36 -8.29
C TYR A 35 -2.95 -1.40 -8.32
N PHE A 36 -2.86 -0.52 -7.33
CA PHE A 36 -1.81 0.50 -7.27
C PHE A 36 -0.47 0.00 -6.75
N PHE A 37 -0.46 -0.90 -5.75
CA PHE A 37 0.77 -1.30 -5.07
C PHE A 37 1.25 -2.70 -5.44
N LYS A 38 0.37 -3.62 -5.84
CA LYS A 38 0.78 -4.99 -6.21
C LYS A 38 1.23 -5.11 -7.66
N SER A 39 0.83 -4.18 -8.53
CA SER A 39 1.30 -4.09 -9.93
C SER A 39 2.67 -3.44 -10.08
N ASN A 40 3.20 -2.78 -9.05
CA ASN A 40 4.57 -2.25 -9.03
C ASN A 40 5.63 -3.33 -8.75
N LYS A 41 5.48 -4.53 -9.33
CA LYS A 41 6.61 -5.43 -9.54
C LYS A 41 7.44 -4.97 -10.73
N LYS A 42 8.12 -3.84 -10.52
CA LYS A 42 9.50 -3.57 -10.89
C LYS A 42 9.78 -2.20 -10.28
N ASP A 43 10.62 -2.17 -9.25
CA ASP A 43 11.24 -0.94 -8.80
C ASP A 43 11.81 -0.25 -10.05
N MET A 44 11.22 0.87 -10.46
CA MET A 44 11.79 1.74 -11.50
C MET A 44 13.10 2.39 -11.03
N PHE A 45 13.45 2.17 -9.76
CA PHE A 45 14.69 2.59 -9.10
C PHE A 45 15.58 1.42 -8.68
N GLY A 46 15.40 0.22 -9.26
CA GLY A 46 16.37 -0.88 -9.15
C GLY A 46 17.04 -1.01 -7.79
N VAL A 47 16.26 -1.04 -6.70
CA VAL A 47 16.83 -1.20 -5.36
C VAL A 47 17.13 -2.68 -5.19
N ASP A 48 18.24 -3.11 -5.77
CA ASP A 48 18.76 -4.45 -5.62
C ASP A 48 18.75 -4.88 -4.15
N SER A 49 18.51 -6.17 -3.88
CA SER A 49 18.54 -6.73 -2.53
C SER A 49 19.86 -6.47 -1.76
N TRP A 50 20.95 -6.08 -2.42
CA TRP A 50 22.21 -5.70 -1.77
C TRP A 50 22.17 -4.31 -1.12
N LEU A 51 21.29 -3.40 -1.56
CA LEU A 51 21.03 -2.10 -0.91
C LEU A 51 20.31 -2.24 0.43
N LYS A 52 19.62 -3.36 0.66
CA LYS A 52 18.95 -3.65 1.95
C LYS A 52 19.92 -4.07 3.06
N LYS A 53 21.21 -4.27 2.76
CA LYS A 53 22.18 -4.87 3.68
C LYS A 53 23.15 -3.89 4.36
N LYS A 54 23.07 -2.59 4.10
CA LYS A 54 23.89 -1.60 4.84
C LYS A 54 23.05 -1.04 5.99
N GLY A 55 23.49 -1.37 7.21
CA GLY A 55 22.77 -1.08 8.44
C GLY A 55 22.38 0.39 8.55
N THR A 56 21.12 0.63 8.90
CA THR A 56 20.57 1.92 9.33
C THR A 56 21.17 2.42 10.66
N GLY A 57 22.29 1.83 11.11
CA GLY A 57 23.00 2.22 12.32
C GLY A 57 23.87 3.47 12.13
N ASP A 58 24.43 3.70 10.94
CA ASP A 58 25.42 4.77 10.73
C ASP A 58 24.83 6.15 10.42
N ILE A 59 23.50 6.32 10.34
CA ILE A 59 22.89 7.62 10.01
C ILE A 59 22.54 8.43 11.27
N ARG A 60 22.68 7.84 12.49
CA ARG A 60 22.27 8.51 13.73
C ARG A 60 23.41 9.11 14.56
N ASP A 61 24.67 8.84 14.23
CA ASP A 61 25.80 9.18 15.11
C ASP A 61 26.58 10.44 14.70
N GLU A 62 26.02 11.30 13.83
CA GLU A 62 26.67 12.58 13.49
C GLU A 62 26.22 13.75 14.39
N TYR A 63 25.21 13.57 15.23
CA TYR A 63 24.71 14.61 16.14
C TYR A 63 25.30 14.58 17.57
N ASP A 64 26.11 13.58 17.93
CA ASP A 64 26.68 13.43 19.29
C ASP A 64 28.20 13.70 19.35
N ARG A 65 28.78 14.39 18.36
CA ARG A 65 30.22 14.76 18.34
C ARG A 65 30.50 16.24 18.64
N ASP A 66 29.64 16.89 19.40
CA ASP A 66 29.90 18.22 19.97
C ASP A 66 29.66 18.21 21.49
N ILE A 67 30.53 17.51 22.24
CA ILE A 67 30.85 17.77 23.66
C ILE A 67 32.36 17.56 23.87
#